data_AF-A0A0P9CT93-F1
#
_entry.id   AF-A0A0P9CT93-F1
#
_cell.length_a   1.000
_cell.length_b   1.000
_cell.length_c   1.000
_cell.angle_alpha   90.00
_cell.angle_beta   90.00
_cell.angle_gamma   90.00
#
_symmetry.space_group_name_H-M   'P 1'
#
loop_
_entity.id
_entity.type
_entity.pdbx_description
1 polymer ?
#
loop_
_entity_poly.entity_id
_entity_poly.type
_entity_poly.pdbx_seq_one_letter_code
_entity_poly.pdbx_strand_id
1 'polypeptide(L)' 'MEIGAVFSPAGDWPAIVRAARVAEDGGLASIGFWDHYHSERPEWAYVAGWSAYGALAALTSRIRLVLMVLCRLNYTLG' A
#
# COMPACT_ATOMS: atom_id res chain seq x y z
N MET A 1 -7.50 -15.71 -14.33
CA MET A 1 -6.33 -14.84 -14.08
C MET A 1 -6.84 -13.59 -13.40
N GLU A 2 -6.26 -13.19 -12.26
CA GLU A 2 -6.60 -11.95 -11.55
C GLU A 2 -5.48 -10.92 -11.79
N ILE A 3 -5.85 -9.64 -11.88
CA ILE A 3 -4.90 -8.52 -12.08
C ILE A 3 -4.95 -7.61 -10.86
N GLY A 4 -3.79 -7.21 -10.35
CA GLY A 4 -3.64 -6.27 -9.25
C GLY A 4 -2.65 -5.17 -9.57
N ALA A 5 -2.54 -4.19 -8.67
CA ALA A 5 -1.60 -3.08 -8.78
C ALA A 5 -0.77 -2.91 -7.51
N VAL A 6 0.44 -2.38 -7.66
CA VAL A 6 1.33 -2.07 -6.53
C VAL A 6 1.63 -0.59 -6.58
N PHE A 7 1.48 0.07 -5.44
CA PHE A 7 1.78 1.48 -5.26
C PHE A 7 3.11 1.66 -4.53
N SER A 8 3.77 2.78 -4.83
CA SER A 8 4.96 3.18 -4.08
C SER A 8 4.54 3.85 -2.76
N PRO A 9 5.04 3.42 -1.60
CA PRO A 9 4.82 4.10 -0.32
C PRO A 9 5.49 5.48 -0.22
N ALA A 10 6.35 5.83 -1.18
CA ALA A 10 6.91 7.17 -1.35
C ALA A 10 6.09 8.05 -2.32
N GLY A 11 4.96 7.55 -2.82
CA GLY A 11 4.06 8.31 -3.69
C GLY A 11 3.25 9.37 -2.94
N ASP A 12 2.71 10.33 -3.69
CA ASP A 12 1.77 11.31 -3.15
C ASP A 12 0.52 10.62 -2.59
N TRP A 13 0.27 10.82 -1.29
CA TRP A 13 -0.80 10.11 -0.59
C TRP A 13 -2.21 10.39 -1.14
N PRO A 14 -2.61 11.64 -1.41
CA PRO A 14 -3.86 11.92 -2.11
C PRO A 14 -3.99 11.19 -3.46
N ALA A 15 -2.91 11.10 -4.24
CA ALA A 15 -2.90 10.34 -5.50
C ALA A 15 -3.08 8.84 -5.27
N ILE A 16 -2.43 8.27 -4.25
CA ILE A 16 -2.59 6.86 -3.84
C ILE A 16 -4.05 6.56 -3.48
N VAL A 17 -4.68 7.41 -2.67
CA VAL A 17 -6.09 7.25 -2.29
C VAL A 17 -7.01 7.27 -3.52
N ARG A 18 -6.78 8.19 -4.46
CA ARG A 18 -7.53 8.23 -5.72
C ARG A 18 -7.30 6.96 -6.55
N ALA A 19 -6.05 6.51 -6.67
CA ALA A 19 -5.70 5.30 -7.40
C ALA A 19 -6.34 4.04 -6.80
N ALA A 20 -6.41 3.94 -5.47
CA ALA A 20 -7.07 2.83 -4.78
C ALA A 20 -8.57 2.76 -5.09
N ARG A 21 -9.26 3.92 -5.15
CA ARG A 21 -10.67 3.98 -5.55
C ARG A 21 -10.87 3.61 -7.01
N VAL A 22 -10.03 4.16 -7.90
CA VAL A 22 -10.07 3.81 -9.34
C VAL A 22 -9.81 2.32 -9.55
N ALA A 23 -8.90 1.72 -8.79
CA ALA A 23 -8.63 0.28 -8.83
C ALA A 23 -9.85 -0.55 -8.40
N GLU A 24 -10.52 -0.15 -7.32
CA GLU A 24 -11.74 -0.82 -6.83
C GLU A 24 -12.91 -0.69 -7.82
N ASP A 25 -13.15 0.50 -8.35
CA ASP A 25 -14.23 0.75 -9.30
C ASP A 25 -13.94 0.13 -10.67
N GLY A 26 -12.66 0.05 -11.05
CA GLY A 26 -12.20 -0.59 -12.28
C GLY A 26 -12.12 -2.12 -12.21
N GLY A 27 -12.41 -2.73 -11.05
CA GLY A 27 -12.48 -4.18 -10.89
C GLY A 27 -11.12 -4.88 -10.80
N LEU A 28 -10.06 -4.18 -10.37
CA LEU A 28 -8.81 -4.86 -10.00
C LEU A 28 -9.05 -5.78 -8.80
N ALA A 29 -8.38 -6.93 -8.81
CA ALA A 29 -8.55 -7.94 -7.76
C ALA A 29 -7.84 -7.53 -6.46
N SER A 30 -6.72 -6.79 -6.56
CA SER A 30 -5.93 -6.41 -5.40
C SER A 30 -5.09 -5.14 -5.61
N ILE A 31 -4.75 -4.50 -4.49
CA ILE A 31 -3.72 -3.47 -4.38
C ILE A 31 -2.72 -3.79 -3.28
N GLY A 32 -1.48 -3.31 -3.41
CA GLY A 32 -0.42 -3.50 -2.42
C GLY A 32 0.62 -2.39 -2.38
N PHE A 33 1.50 -2.47 -1.38
CA PHE A 33 2.65 -1.61 -1.08
C PHE A 33 3.83 -2.48 -0.68
N TRP A 34 5.01 -1.90 -0.82
CA TRP A 34 6.23 -2.43 -0.23
C TRP A 34 6.24 -2.17 1.27
N ASP A 35 6.86 -3.05 2.03
CA ASP A 35 6.81 -3.05 3.49
C ASP A 35 8.00 -2.32 4.15
N HIS A 36 8.48 -1.25 3.55
CA HIS A 36 9.58 -0.50 4.16
C HIS A 36 9.04 0.44 5.25
N TYR A 37 9.89 0.69 6.25
CA TYR A 37 9.58 1.59 7.37
C TYR A 37 10.02 3.02 7.11
N HIS A 38 10.95 3.21 6.18
CA HIS A 38 11.50 4.50 5.82
C HIS A 38 11.75 4.57 4.31
N SER A 39 11.85 5.79 3.81
CA SER A 39 12.33 6.08 2.46
C SER A 39 13.84 5.85 2.35
N GLU A 40 14.34 5.68 1.12
CA GLU A 40 15.78 5.68 0.84
C GLU A 40 16.42 7.04 1.13
N ARG A 41 15.64 8.12 1.00
CA ARG A 41 16.09 9.50 1.24
C ARG A 41 15.19 10.24 2.21
N PRO A 42 15.73 10.98 3.19
CA PRO A 42 14.95 11.62 4.26
C PRO A 42 13.97 12.69 3.77
N GLU A 43 14.24 13.32 2.62
CA GLU A 43 13.38 14.34 2.03
C GLU A 43 12.12 13.79 1.33
N TRP A 44 12.06 12.47 1.11
CA TRP A 44 10.88 11.85 0.51
C TRP A 44 9.81 11.64 1.56
N ALA A 45 8.63 12.23 1.32
CA ALA A 45 7.44 11.89 2.06
C ALA A 45 7.19 10.37 1.96
N TYR A 46 6.88 9.74 3.09
CA TYR A 46 6.78 8.30 3.16
C TYR A 46 5.66 7.89 4.11
N VAL A 47 4.79 6.98 3.66
CA VAL A 47 3.76 6.36 4.50
C VAL A 47 4.15 4.90 4.71
N ALA A 48 4.39 4.52 5.96
CA ALA A 48 4.74 3.15 6.31
C ALA A 48 3.64 2.18 5.83
N GLY A 49 4.03 1.12 5.11
CA GLY A 49 3.11 0.21 4.43
C GLY A 49 1.99 -0.30 5.35
N TRP A 50 2.30 -0.74 6.56
CA TRP A 50 1.32 -1.18 7.56
C TRP A 50 0.25 -0.13 7.87
N SER A 51 0.65 1.13 8.05
CA SER A 51 -0.28 2.24 8.31
C SER A 51 -1.10 2.60 7.06
N ALA A 52 -0.50 2.52 5.88
CA ALA A 52 -1.18 2.76 4.61
C ALA A 52 -2.33 1.76 4.39
N TYR A 53 -2.11 0.48 4.69
CA TYR A 53 -3.16 -0.54 4.58
C TYR A 53 -4.35 -0.27 5.49
N GLY A 54 -4.12 0.18 6.72
CA GLY A 54 -5.20 0.55 7.63
C GLY A 54 -6.07 1.68 7.06
N ALA A 55 -5.44 2.70 6.49
CA ALA A 55 -6.18 3.80 5.86
C ALA A 55 -6.94 3.35 4.61
N LEU A 56 -6.33 2.52 3.76
CA LEU A 56 -7.00 2.03 2.56
C LEU A 56 -8.15 1.07 2.86
N ALA A 57 -8.00 0.21 3.87
CA ALA A 57 -9.07 -0.66 4.34
C ALA A 57 -10.31 0.13 4.80
N ALA A 58 -10.12 1.34 5.33
CA ALA A 58 -11.22 2.22 5.71
C ALA A 58 -11.85 2.98 4.52
N LEU A 59 -11.16 3.06 3.38
CA LEU A 59 -11.54 3.86 2.21
C LEU A 59 -12.02 3.01 1.03
N THR A 60 -11.84 1.70 1.09
CA THR A 60 -12.27 0.73 0.09
C THR A 60 -13.13 -0.36 0.74
N SER A 61 -13.89 -1.11 -0.05
CA SER A 61 -14.92 -2.04 0.46
C SER A 61 -14.88 -3.45 -0.14
N ARG A 62 -14.24 -3.61 -1.30
CA ARG A 62 -14.24 -4.84 -2.12
C ARG A 62 -12.84 -5.26 -2.54
N ILE A 63 -11.95 -4.31 -2.84
CA ILE A 63 -10.61 -4.64 -3.33
C ILE A 63 -9.76 -5.29 -2.25
N ARG A 64 -9.03 -6.37 -2.60
CA ARG A 64 -8.17 -7.06 -1.64
C ARG A 64 -6.89 -6.27 -1.39
N LEU A 65 -6.50 -6.16 -0.14
CA LEU A 65 -5.24 -5.57 0.27
C LEU A 65 -4.20 -6.68 0.42
N VAL A 66 -3.14 -6.63 -0.37
CA VAL A 66 -2.09 -7.65 -0.37
C VAL A 66 -0.78 -7.01 0.08
N LEU A 67 -0.18 -7.56 1.14
CA LEU A 67 1.14 -7.18 1.62
C LEU A 67 2.18 -7.62 0.58
N MET A 68 2.82 -6.65 -0.09
CA MET A 68 3.83 -6.96 -1.10
C MET A 68 5.20 -7.03 -0.44
N VAL A 69 5.60 -8.25 -0.10
CA VAL A 69 6.77 -8.61 0.74
C VAL A 69 6.56 -8.22 2.21
N LEU A 70 6.98 -9.10 3.10
CA LEU A 70 7.04 -8.86 4.54
C LEU A 70 8.44 -9.24 5.02
N CYS A 71 9.33 -8.25 5.07
CA CYS A 71 10.65 -8.31 5.66
C CYS A 71 10.54 -8.74 7.11
N ARG A 72 10.92 -9.99 7.37
CA ARG A 72 10.88 -10.62 8.70
C ARG A 72 11.46 -9.74 9.80
N LEU A 73 12.58 -9.07 9.51
CA LEU A 73 13.29 -8.20 10.46
C LEU A 73 12.42 -7.05 11.00
N ASN A 74 11.39 -6.65 10.25
CA ASN A 74 10.54 -5.52 10.60
C ASN A 74 9.49 -5.83 11.67
N TYR A 75 9.21 -7.10 11.95
CA TYR A 75 8.15 -7.52 12.88
C TYR A 75 8.59 -8.64 13.84
N THR A 76 9.88 -8.93 13.92
CA THR A 76 10.43 -9.77 14.98
C THR A 76 10.58 -8.96 16.27
N LEU A 77 10.23 -9.58 17.41
CA LEU A 77 10.23 -8.91 18.72
C LEU A 77 11.61 -8.89 19.42
N GLY A 78 12.64 -9.47 18.81
CA GLY A 78 13.92 -9.76 19.47
C GLY A 78 13.89 -11.10 20.19
#